data_AF-A0AAE1DD97-F1
#
_entry.id   AF-A0AAE1DD97-F1
#
_cell.length_a   1.000
_cell.length_b   1.000
_cell.length_c   1.000
_cell.angle_alpha   90.00
_cell.angle_beta   90.00
_cell.angle_gamma   90.00
#
_symmetry.space_group_name_H-M   'P 1'
#
loop_
_entity.id
_entity.type
_entity.pdbx_description
1 polymer ?
#
loop_
_entity_poly.entity_id
_entity_poly.type
_entity_poly.pdbx_seq_one_letter_code
_entity_poly.pdbx_strand_id
1 'polypeptide(L)'
;MTNEAKETSQERFNQNDSVDLAKAYKAAPMEFIYTEKDVTLYALGVGVSTNQPDFLKFLFEQSEDFCAVPSFGVIPCLHMFQENASKIPGFKFDGPKILHGEHYLELFKPLPRSGRLTSHFKVADILDKGTGLVKVYNVETFDENGEKVAFNQMLEFTVGAGNFGGKKRSEVVVPVASHSPRNPDAFMEEKTSIDQGTVPCRADSPSCFQMKIIAALYRLAGDTNPLHIDPSFAAKGGLKTPILHGLCTFGHAVRHVMTKFANNDMSLFKAVKVRFAKPVLPGQTLRTEMWKEANRVFFITKVLETNELVISGAYVDLFKTTLFPSKPTSNLKSSIIFKQMVSKYLDANQVYESIPDSRKVDYTLTLPDETFEDLLRGRSDVKMALLSGRLKINQDACPTQMTHLDTVS
;
A
#
# COMPACT_ATOMS: atom_id res chain seq x y z
N MET A 1 37.23 41.60 -15.04
CA MET A 1 36.59 41.92 -16.34
C MET A 1 37.02 40.83 -17.31
N THR A 2 36.35 39.68 -17.24
CA THR A 2 35.19 39.23 -18.05
C THR A 2 35.67 38.30 -19.16
N ASN A 3 35.73 37.01 -18.82
CA ASN A 3 35.82 35.90 -19.79
C ASN A 3 34.59 34.99 -19.69
N GLU A 4 33.44 35.53 -19.24
CA GLU A 4 32.16 34.82 -19.07
C GLU A 4 31.12 35.14 -20.17
N ALA A 5 31.49 35.85 -21.23
CA ALA A 5 30.53 36.35 -22.23
C ALA A 5 30.67 35.69 -23.61
N LYS A 6 31.04 34.40 -23.68
CA LYS A 6 31.15 33.65 -24.95
C LYS A 6 30.57 32.24 -24.94
N GLU A 7 29.64 31.93 -24.03
CA GLU A 7 28.65 30.86 -24.28
C GLU A 7 27.44 31.46 -25.01
N THR A 8 27.70 31.92 -26.23
CA THR A 8 26.67 32.50 -27.10
C THR A 8 26.02 31.40 -27.94
N SER A 9 24.72 31.21 -27.69
CA SER A 9 23.66 30.94 -28.67
C SER A 9 23.59 29.61 -29.44
N GLN A 10 24.59 28.73 -29.40
CA GLN A 10 24.57 27.47 -30.17
C GLN A 10 24.14 26.21 -29.40
N GLU A 11 24.07 26.25 -28.07
CA GLU A 11 23.60 25.12 -27.23
C GLU A 11 22.21 25.33 -26.60
N ARG A 12 21.50 26.39 -26.99
CA ARG A 12 20.04 26.33 -26.99
C ARG A 12 19.62 25.42 -28.13
N PHE A 13 19.84 24.11 -28.00
CA PHE A 13 19.00 23.12 -28.66
C PHE A 13 17.58 23.63 -28.48
N ASN A 14 16.92 23.93 -29.60
CA ASN A 14 15.61 24.56 -29.60
C ASN A 14 14.70 23.70 -28.73
N GLN A 15 14.43 24.12 -27.49
CA GLN A 15 13.81 23.23 -26.51
C GLN A 15 12.38 22.87 -26.89
N ASN A 16 11.79 23.59 -27.85
CA ASN A 16 10.57 23.18 -28.53
C ASN A 16 10.75 21.87 -29.34
N ASP A 17 11.86 21.73 -30.07
CA ASP A 17 12.21 20.48 -30.75
C ASP A 17 12.44 19.36 -29.73
N SER A 18 13.00 19.68 -28.55
CA SER A 18 13.11 18.73 -27.43
C SER A 18 11.75 18.27 -26.89
N VAL A 19 10.75 19.17 -26.83
CA VAL A 19 9.38 18.80 -26.45
C VAL A 19 8.77 17.84 -27.46
N ASP A 20 8.89 18.15 -28.75
CA ASP A 20 8.32 17.31 -29.80
C ASP A 20 9.00 15.95 -29.89
N LEU A 21 10.33 15.90 -29.75
CA LEU A 21 11.09 14.65 -29.66
C LEU A 21 10.63 13.79 -28.46
N ALA A 22 10.51 14.40 -27.27
CA ALA A 22 10.09 13.69 -26.07
C ALA A 22 8.66 13.14 -26.20
N LYS A 23 7.74 13.92 -26.80
CA LYS A 23 6.34 13.50 -27.03
C LYS A 23 6.20 12.48 -28.15
N ALA A 24 7.12 12.47 -29.11
CA ALA A 24 7.18 11.47 -30.18
C ALA A 24 7.76 10.12 -29.71
N TYR A 25 8.35 10.07 -28.51
CA TYR A 25 8.89 8.85 -27.94
C TYR A 25 7.83 7.75 -27.82
N LYS A 26 8.15 6.58 -28.38
CA LYS A 26 7.30 5.38 -28.30
C LYS A 26 8.06 4.30 -27.53
N ALA A 27 7.59 4.00 -26.33
CA ALA A 27 8.04 2.84 -25.60
C ALA A 27 7.38 1.57 -26.17
N ALA A 28 8.11 0.46 -26.19
CA ALA A 28 7.50 -0.84 -26.43
C ALA A 28 6.55 -1.17 -25.26
N PRO A 29 5.41 -1.85 -25.51
CA PRO A 29 4.57 -2.36 -24.43
C PRO A 29 5.39 -3.27 -23.49
N MET A 30 5.08 -3.24 -22.20
CA MET A 30 5.81 -4.00 -21.19
C MET A 30 4.87 -4.90 -20.40
N GLU A 31 5.23 -6.17 -20.31
CA GLU A 31 4.55 -7.12 -19.43
C GLU A 31 4.98 -6.91 -17.97
N PHE A 32 4.02 -7.05 -17.06
CA PHE A 32 4.22 -7.08 -15.62
C PHE A 32 3.44 -8.28 -15.07
N ILE A 33 4.16 -9.27 -14.55
CA ILE A 33 3.59 -10.48 -13.96
C ILE A 33 3.73 -10.38 -12.46
N TYR A 34 2.64 -10.64 -11.74
CA TYR A 34 2.63 -10.62 -10.28
C TYR A 34 1.78 -11.75 -9.71
N THR A 35 2.08 -12.08 -8.48
CA THR A 35 1.45 -13.14 -7.69
C THR A 35 0.86 -12.57 -6.41
N GLU A 36 0.16 -13.40 -5.65
CA GLU A 36 -0.33 -13.05 -4.33
C GLU A 36 0.80 -12.61 -3.38
N LYS A 37 2.02 -13.14 -3.58
CA LYS A 37 3.19 -12.72 -2.82
C LYS A 37 3.50 -11.23 -3.02
N ASP A 38 3.41 -10.74 -4.25
CA ASP A 38 3.70 -9.34 -4.59
C ASP A 38 2.61 -8.41 -4.03
N VAL A 39 1.36 -8.86 -4.11
CA VAL A 39 0.21 -8.16 -3.51
C VAL A 39 0.35 -8.07 -1.99
N THR A 40 0.68 -9.17 -1.33
CA THR A 40 0.91 -9.22 0.13
C THR A 40 2.11 -8.36 0.53
N LEU A 41 3.21 -8.42 -0.23
CA LEU A 41 4.40 -7.61 0.02
C LEU A 41 4.10 -6.11 -0.08
N TYR A 42 3.33 -5.70 -1.10
CA TYR A 42 2.87 -4.33 -1.22
C TYR A 42 1.98 -3.92 -0.05
N ALA A 43 1.01 -4.77 0.33
CA ALA A 43 0.12 -4.50 1.45
C ALA A 43 0.90 -4.23 2.76
N LEU A 44 1.89 -5.06 3.08
CA LEU A 44 2.79 -4.82 4.22
C LEU A 44 3.59 -3.51 4.04
N GLY A 45 4.12 -3.27 2.84
CA GLY A 45 4.90 -2.07 2.51
C GLY A 45 4.13 -0.76 2.63
N VAL A 46 2.81 -0.78 2.53
CA VAL A 46 1.93 0.38 2.77
C VAL A 46 1.29 0.37 4.14
N GLY A 47 1.68 -0.54 5.05
CA GLY A 47 1.34 -0.53 6.47
C GLY A 47 0.22 -1.50 6.91
N VAL A 48 -0.16 -2.49 6.11
CA VAL A 48 -1.12 -3.48 6.60
C VAL A 48 -0.42 -4.28 7.70
N SER A 49 -1.12 -4.44 8.83
CA SER A 49 -0.59 -5.08 10.02
C SER A 49 -1.58 -6.11 10.53
N THR A 50 -1.05 -7.17 11.16
CA THR A 50 -1.83 -8.20 11.86
C THR A 50 -2.63 -7.67 13.06
N ASN A 51 -2.38 -6.43 13.49
CA ASN A 51 -3.18 -5.74 14.51
C ASN A 51 -4.49 -5.16 13.95
N GLN A 52 -4.63 -5.06 12.62
CA GLN A 52 -5.88 -4.63 11.97
C GLN A 52 -6.87 -5.81 11.95
N PRO A 53 -8.16 -5.61 12.20
CA PRO A 53 -9.11 -6.71 12.35
C PRO A 53 -9.34 -7.52 11.06
N ASP A 54 -9.12 -6.93 9.90
CA ASP A 54 -9.35 -7.53 8.57
C ASP A 54 -8.04 -7.81 7.81
N PHE A 55 -6.90 -7.88 8.52
CA PHE A 55 -5.58 -8.06 7.92
C PHE A 55 -5.47 -9.29 7.00
N LEU A 56 -6.20 -10.37 7.29
CA LEU A 56 -6.19 -11.61 6.49
C LEU A 56 -6.58 -11.35 5.04
N LYS A 57 -7.46 -10.38 4.80
CA LYS A 57 -7.89 -9.92 3.47
C LYS A 57 -6.74 -9.48 2.57
N PHE A 58 -5.62 -9.07 3.15
CA PHE A 58 -4.47 -8.54 2.42
C PHE A 58 -3.19 -9.34 2.65
N LEU A 59 -3.12 -10.12 3.74
CA LEU A 59 -1.89 -10.79 4.18
C LEU A 59 -1.95 -12.32 4.13
N PHE A 60 -3.12 -12.90 3.87
CA PHE A 60 -3.28 -14.36 3.82
C PHE A 60 -3.96 -14.78 2.52
N GLU A 61 -3.18 -15.34 1.61
CA GLU A 61 -3.59 -15.72 0.26
C GLU A 61 -4.70 -16.79 0.21
N GLN A 62 -4.90 -17.54 1.30
CA GLN A 62 -5.99 -18.53 1.41
C GLN A 62 -7.26 -17.95 2.04
N SER A 63 -7.28 -16.67 2.42
CA SER A 63 -8.51 -16.00 2.82
C SER A 63 -9.48 -15.94 1.63
N GLU A 64 -10.76 -16.26 1.87
CA GLU A 64 -11.81 -16.15 0.84
C GLU A 64 -11.96 -14.71 0.32
N ASP A 65 -11.67 -13.72 1.17
CA ASP A 65 -11.74 -12.29 0.84
C ASP A 65 -10.42 -11.73 0.28
N PHE A 66 -9.38 -12.56 0.08
CA PHE A 66 -8.05 -12.11 -0.29
C PHE A 66 -8.07 -11.20 -1.53
N CYS A 67 -7.55 -9.98 -1.40
CA CYS A 67 -7.55 -9.00 -2.47
C CYS A 67 -6.37 -8.03 -2.39
N ALA A 68 -6.08 -7.36 -3.50
CA ALA A 68 -5.09 -6.30 -3.55
C ALA A 68 -5.61 -4.99 -2.97
N VAL A 69 -4.74 -4.27 -2.26
CA VAL A 69 -4.98 -2.85 -1.95
C VAL A 69 -5.01 -2.08 -3.28
N PRO A 70 -6.02 -1.25 -3.57
CA PRO A 70 -6.20 -0.59 -4.87
C PRO A 70 -4.97 0.18 -5.36
N SER A 71 -4.23 0.80 -4.43
CA SER A 71 -3.02 1.55 -4.73
C SER A 71 -1.88 0.69 -5.29
N PHE A 72 -1.95 -0.65 -5.23
CA PHE A 72 -1.03 -1.55 -5.94
C PHE A 72 -1.02 -1.28 -7.45
N GLY A 73 -2.10 -0.71 -8.01
CA GLY A 73 -2.21 -0.34 -9.42
C GLY A 73 -1.15 0.67 -9.92
N VAL A 74 -0.40 1.30 -9.01
CA VAL A 74 0.75 2.15 -9.37
C VAL A 74 2.01 1.35 -9.70
N ILE A 75 2.12 0.09 -9.25
CA ILE A 75 3.35 -0.70 -9.39
C ILE A 75 3.66 -1.05 -10.86
N PRO A 76 2.70 -1.53 -11.69
CA PRO A 76 2.97 -1.74 -13.11
C PRO A 76 3.37 -0.46 -13.85
N CYS A 77 2.73 0.67 -13.49
CA CYS A 77 3.06 2.00 -14.01
C CYS A 77 4.49 2.42 -13.64
N LEU A 78 4.89 2.21 -12.38
CA LEU A 78 6.22 2.54 -11.89
C LEU A 78 7.30 1.72 -12.59
N HIS A 79 7.07 0.41 -12.76
CA HIS A 79 7.99 -0.46 -13.50
C HIS A 79 8.18 0.02 -14.93
N MET A 80 7.08 0.31 -15.63
CA MET A 80 7.10 0.86 -16.99
C MET A 80 7.84 2.20 -17.04
N PHE A 81 7.64 3.08 -16.06
CA PHE A 81 8.31 4.37 -16.00
C PHE A 81 9.83 4.22 -15.79
N GLN A 82 10.26 3.43 -14.81
CA GLN A 82 11.69 3.24 -14.49
C GLN A 82 12.48 2.72 -15.69
N GLU A 83 11.89 1.82 -16.47
CA GLU A 83 12.50 1.26 -17.67
C GLU A 83 12.62 2.26 -18.83
N ASN A 84 11.83 3.33 -18.83
CA ASN A 84 11.76 4.26 -19.97
C ASN A 84 12.27 5.67 -19.65
N ALA A 85 12.30 6.09 -18.38
CA ALA A 85 12.59 7.47 -17.98
C ALA A 85 13.91 8.01 -18.56
N SER A 86 14.97 7.19 -18.56
CA SER A 86 16.30 7.55 -19.09
C SER A 86 16.42 7.49 -20.61
N LYS A 87 15.46 6.86 -21.30
CA LYS A 87 15.43 6.65 -22.75
C LYS A 87 14.67 7.76 -23.50
N ILE A 88 13.96 8.62 -22.78
CA ILE A 88 13.17 9.72 -23.37
C ILE A 88 14.14 10.79 -23.93
N PRO A 89 14.08 11.11 -25.23
CA PRO A 89 14.95 12.11 -25.84
C PRO A 89 14.55 13.55 -25.46
N GLY A 90 15.37 14.52 -25.87
CA GLY A 90 15.06 15.95 -25.78
C GLY A 90 15.47 16.62 -24.46
N PHE A 91 15.40 15.93 -23.32
CA PHE A 91 15.69 16.52 -22.01
C PHE A 91 16.59 15.64 -21.16
N LYS A 92 17.83 16.08 -20.94
CA LYS A 92 18.79 15.45 -20.02
C LYS A 92 18.93 16.31 -18.78
N PHE A 93 18.58 15.75 -17.63
CA PHE A 93 18.64 16.43 -16.34
C PHE A 93 19.39 15.59 -15.32
N ASP A 94 20.03 16.26 -14.36
CA ASP A 94 20.65 15.59 -13.22
C ASP A 94 19.59 14.95 -12.32
N GLY A 95 19.75 13.64 -12.06
CA GLY A 95 18.81 12.84 -11.26
C GLY A 95 18.38 13.45 -9.91
N PRO A 96 19.26 14.11 -9.11
CA PRO A 96 18.88 14.67 -7.81
C PRO A 96 17.85 15.81 -7.84
N LYS A 97 17.61 16.44 -9.01
CA LYS A 97 16.65 17.55 -9.16
C LYS A 97 15.28 17.08 -9.67
N ILE A 98 15.10 15.78 -9.87
CA ILE A 98 13.90 15.16 -10.41
C ILE A 98 13.02 14.69 -9.26
N LEU A 99 11.81 15.25 -9.18
CA LEU A 99 10.85 14.98 -8.10
C LEU A 99 9.57 14.38 -8.68
N HIS A 100 9.04 13.36 -8.02
CA HIS A 100 7.68 12.89 -8.28
C HIS A 100 6.70 13.87 -7.63
N GLY A 101 6.03 14.70 -8.43
CA GLY A 101 5.21 15.82 -7.95
C GLY A 101 3.74 15.46 -7.74
N GLU A 102 3.13 14.76 -8.69
CA GLU A 102 1.72 14.35 -8.60
C GLU A 102 1.52 12.95 -9.16
N HIS A 103 0.52 12.25 -8.65
CA HIS A 103 0.09 10.96 -9.16
C HIS A 103 -1.43 10.89 -9.25
N TYR A 104 -1.92 10.27 -10.31
CA TYR A 104 -3.30 9.88 -10.49
C TYR A 104 -3.35 8.39 -10.84
N LEU A 105 -4.27 7.67 -10.23
CA LEU A 105 -4.58 6.28 -10.54
C LEU A 105 -6.10 6.16 -10.68
N GLU A 106 -6.56 5.55 -11.76
CA GLU A 106 -7.94 5.09 -11.95
C GLU A 106 -7.92 3.58 -12.19
N LEU A 107 -8.78 2.86 -11.48
CA LEU A 107 -9.04 1.44 -11.71
C LEU A 107 -10.43 1.28 -12.33
N PHE A 108 -10.48 0.59 -13.46
CA PHE A 108 -11.73 0.29 -14.16
C PHE A 108 -12.37 -0.99 -13.63
N LYS A 109 -11.57 -1.84 -12.97
CA LYS A 109 -11.98 -3.02 -12.22
C LYS A 109 -11.01 -3.29 -11.06
N PRO A 110 -11.43 -4.02 -10.01
CA PRO A 110 -10.52 -4.45 -8.97
C PRO A 110 -9.33 -5.20 -9.56
N LEU A 111 -8.14 -4.99 -8.99
CA LEU A 111 -6.94 -5.71 -9.40
C LEU A 111 -7.09 -7.19 -9.02
N PRO A 112 -6.79 -8.13 -9.92
CA PRO A 112 -6.84 -9.54 -9.58
C PRO A 112 -5.76 -9.89 -8.56
N ARG A 113 -5.96 -10.97 -7.80
CA ARG A 113 -5.03 -11.45 -6.75
C ARG A 113 -3.63 -11.80 -7.26
N SER A 114 -3.56 -12.17 -8.53
CA SER A 114 -2.36 -12.43 -9.32
C SER A 114 -2.73 -12.19 -10.79
N GLY A 115 -1.74 -12.01 -11.65
CA GLY A 115 -2.03 -11.88 -13.07
C GLY A 115 -0.87 -11.38 -13.91
N ARG A 116 -1.13 -11.34 -15.20
CA ARG A 116 -0.23 -10.79 -16.21
C ARG A 116 -0.88 -9.56 -16.84
N LEU A 117 -0.18 -8.44 -16.74
CA LEU A 117 -0.64 -7.15 -17.23
C LEU A 117 0.30 -6.64 -18.32
N THR A 118 -0.22 -5.89 -19.28
CA THR A 118 0.58 -5.19 -20.29
C THR A 118 0.37 -3.68 -20.15
N SER A 119 1.46 -2.92 -20.01
CA SER A 119 1.42 -1.46 -19.87
C SER A 119 1.94 -0.73 -21.11
N HIS A 120 1.24 0.35 -21.48
CA HIS A 120 1.58 1.25 -22.57
C HIS A 120 1.90 2.63 -22.03
N PHE A 121 3.08 3.14 -22.35
CA PHE A 121 3.59 4.42 -21.85
C PHE A 121 3.53 5.52 -22.91
N LYS A 122 3.19 6.73 -22.48
CA LYS A 122 3.22 7.92 -23.32
C LYS A 122 3.69 9.14 -22.53
N VAL A 123 4.59 9.92 -23.11
CA VAL A 123 4.82 11.31 -22.67
C VAL A 123 3.64 12.14 -23.17
N ALA A 124 2.68 12.37 -22.28
CA ALA A 124 1.43 13.05 -22.60
C ALA A 124 1.66 14.54 -22.82
N ASP A 125 2.53 15.16 -22.01
CA ASP A 125 2.78 16.58 -22.09
C ASP A 125 4.07 17.03 -21.40
N ILE A 126 4.53 18.23 -21.73
CA ILE A 126 5.67 18.89 -21.07
C ILE A 126 5.32 20.37 -20.85
N LEU A 127 5.48 20.86 -19.62
CA LEU A 127 5.08 22.19 -19.19
C LEU A 127 6.24 22.99 -18.63
N ASP A 128 6.22 24.29 -18.93
CA ASP A 128 7.12 25.27 -18.34
C ASP A 128 6.44 25.91 -17.11
N LYS A 129 7.02 25.72 -15.92
CA LYS A 129 6.57 26.33 -14.66
C LYS A 129 7.46 27.50 -14.22
N GLY A 130 8.31 28.00 -15.10
CA GLY A 130 9.26 29.09 -14.84
C GLY A 130 10.44 28.61 -14.00
N THR A 131 10.20 28.21 -12.75
CA THR A 131 11.25 27.69 -11.85
C THR A 131 11.59 26.23 -12.08
N GLY A 132 10.85 25.54 -12.96
CA GLY A 132 11.08 24.14 -13.28
C GLY A 132 10.25 23.68 -14.47
N LEU A 133 10.47 22.43 -14.86
CA LEU A 133 9.76 21.76 -15.94
C LEU A 133 8.92 20.62 -15.39
N VAL A 134 7.71 20.44 -15.91
CA VAL A 134 6.85 19.30 -15.58
C VAL A 134 6.72 18.38 -16.79
N LYS A 135 7.11 17.11 -16.65
CA LYS A 135 6.77 16.06 -17.62
C LYS A 135 5.55 15.30 -17.13
N VAL A 136 4.57 15.14 -18.01
CA VAL A 136 3.33 14.41 -17.76
C VAL A 136 3.41 13.09 -18.49
N TYR A 137 3.34 11.99 -17.75
CA TYR A 137 3.35 10.64 -18.28
C TYR A 137 2.00 9.99 -18.08
N ASN A 138 1.48 9.35 -19.12
CA ASN A 138 0.29 8.50 -19.04
C ASN A 138 0.73 7.04 -19.23
N VAL A 139 0.21 6.15 -18.38
CA VAL A 139 0.37 4.71 -18.51
C VAL A 139 -1.00 4.05 -18.50
N GLU A 140 -1.33 3.33 -19.57
CA GLU A 140 -2.51 2.49 -19.65
C GLU A 140 -2.12 1.03 -19.45
N THR A 141 -2.82 0.32 -18.57
CA THR A 141 -2.52 -1.08 -18.24
C THR A 141 -3.72 -1.95 -18.58
N PHE A 142 -3.48 -3.04 -19.31
CA PHE A 142 -4.48 -3.98 -19.80
C PHE A 142 -4.18 -5.39 -19.27
N ASP A 143 -5.22 -6.22 -19.16
CA ASP A 143 -5.07 -7.63 -18.85
C ASP A 143 -4.82 -8.48 -20.11
N GLU A 144 -4.76 -9.81 -19.92
CA GLU A 144 -4.54 -10.78 -20.99
C GLU A 144 -5.66 -10.85 -22.03
N ASN A 145 -6.86 -10.36 -21.68
CA ASN A 145 -8.01 -10.30 -22.58
C ASN A 145 -8.05 -8.96 -23.36
N GLY A 146 -7.10 -8.06 -23.12
CA GLY A 146 -7.07 -6.73 -23.72
C GLY A 146 -8.04 -5.74 -23.07
N GLU A 147 -8.59 -6.04 -21.89
CA GLU A 147 -9.44 -5.12 -21.15
C GLU A 147 -8.59 -4.14 -20.34
N LYS A 148 -8.93 -2.86 -20.40
CA LYS A 148 -8.23 -1.82 -19.62
C LYS A 148 -8.51 -2.02 -18.13
N VAL A 149 -7.46 -2.23 -17.35
CA VAL A 149 -7.51 -2.45 -15.90
C VAL A 149 -7.27 -1.14 -15.16
N ALA A 150 -6.24 -0.40 -15.58
CA ALA A 150 -5.81 0.81 -14.89
C ALA A 150 -5.38 1.90 -15.86
N PHE A 151 -5.52 3.14 -15.41
CA PHE A 151 -4.88 4.31 -15.99
C PHE A 151 -4.11 5.04 -14.89
N ASN A 152 -2.83 5.29 -15.14
CA ASN A 152 -1.98 6.08 -14.26
C ASN A 152 -1.53 7.34 -14.99
N GLN A 153 -1.48 8.46 -14.27
CA GLN A 153 -0.83 9.67 -14.74
C GLN A 153 0.15 10.19 -13.69
N MET A 154 1.42 10.29 -14.08
CA MET A 154 2.52 10.74 -13.22
C MET A 154 3.04 12.07 -13.72
N LEU A 155 3.21 13.02 -12.79
CA LEU A 155 3.83 14.31 -13.06
C LEU A 155 5.18 14.36 -12.36
N GLU A 156 6.22 14.39 -13.16
CA GLU A 156 7.59 14.61 -12.71
C GLU A 156 7.92 16.10 -12.81
N PHE A 157 8.47 16.67 -11.74
CA PHE A 157 8.94 18.03 -11.68
C PHE A 157 10.48 18.05 -11.63
N THR A 158 11.10 18.71 -12.60
CA THR A 158 12.53 18.98 -12.59
C THR A 158 12.80 20.41 -12.13
N VAL A 159 13.45 20.55 -10.97
CA VAL A 159 13.80 21.85 -10.39
C VAL A 159 14.84 22.55 -11.25
N GLY A 160 14.63 23.85 -11.54
CA GLY A 160 15.56 24.70 -12.29
C GLY A 160 15.52 24.53 -13.81
N ALA A 161 14.73 23.61 -14.33
CA ALA A 161 14.63 23.31 -15.76
C ALA A 161 13.54 24.09 -16.52
N GLY A 162 13.00 25.16 -15.94
CA GLY A 162 11.96 25.99 -16.57
C GLY A 162 12.52 27.13 -17.44
N ASN A 163 11.68 28.10 -17.77
CA ASN A 163 11.99 29.28 -18.61
C ASN A 163 12.41 28.97 -20.05
N PHE A 164 11.90 27.88 -20.61
CA PHE A 164 12.15 27.49 -21.99
C PHE A 164 11.10 27.99 -22.98
N GLY A 165 10.07 28.69 -22.50
CA GLY A 165 9.02 29.27 -23.34
C GLY A 165 7.91 28.28 -23.70
N GLY A 166 7.85 27.14 -23.03
CA GLY A 166 6.77 26.16 -23.19
C GLY A 166 5.44 26.63 -22.59
N LYS A 167 4.39 25.85 -22.84
CA LYS A 167 3.07 26.14 -22.27
C LYS A 167 3.06 25.91 -20.75
N LYS A 168 2.27 26.73 -20.04
CA LYS A 168 2.17 26.70 -18.57
C LYS A 168 1.09 25.76 -18.03
N ARG A 169 0.11 25.42 -18.88
CA ARG A 169 -1.08 24.62 -18.53
C ARG A 169 -1.27 23.50 -19.54
N SER A 170 -1.94 22.45 -19.08
CA SER A 170 -2.26 21.27 -19.86
C SER A 170 -3.74 20.94 -19.66
N GLU A 171 -4.43 20.61 -20.75
CA GLU A 171 -5.80 20.09 -20.70
C GLU A 171 -5.84 18.58 -20.46
N VAL A 172 -4.70 17.87 -20.62
CA VAL A 172 -4.63 16.42 -20.41
C VAL A 172 -4.29 16.04 -18.97
N VAL A 173 -3.87 17.00 -18.15
CA VAL A 173 -3.55 16.77 -16.74
C VAL A 173 -4.84 16.65 -15.93
N VAL A 174 -4.99 15.53 -15.21
CA VAL A 174 -6.06 15.36 -14.25
C VAL A 174 -5.84 16.33 -13.09
N PRO A 175 -6.76 17.27 -12.82
CA PRO A 175 -6.52 18.35 -11.87
C PRO A 175 -6.52 17.85 -10.43
N VAL A 176 -5.68 18.47 -9.61
CA VAL A 176 -5.85 18.42 -8.14
C VAL A 176 -7.13 19.13 -7.73
N ALA A 177 -7.66 18.80 -6.56
CA ALA A 177 -8.86 19.44 -6.04
C ALA A 177 -8.72 19.77 -4.55
N SER A 178 -9.35 20.87 -4.13
CA SER A 178 -9.35 21.35 -2.75
C SER A 178 -10.62 20.90 -2.03
N HIS A 179 -10.48 20.54 -0.76
CA HIS A 179 -11.61 20.26 0.13
C HIS A 179 -12.33 21.57 0.54
N SER A 180 -13.57 21.46 1.00
CA SER A 180 -14.29 22.56 1.65
C SER A 180 -13.54 23.08 2.89
N PRO A 181 -13.52 24.41 3.16
CA PRO A 181 -12.82 25.02 4.30
C PRO A 181 -13.59 24.82 5.63
N ARG A 182 -13.86 23.56 5.98
CA ARG A 182 -14.51 23.11 7.21
C ARG A 182 -13.65 22.07 7.94
N ASN A 183 -14.02 21.70 9.16
CA ASN A 183 -13.35 20.60 9.86
C ASN A 183 -13.49 19.27 9.08
N PRO A 184 -12.47 18.40 9.13
CA PRO A 184 -12.52 17.08 8.50
C PRO A 184 -13.62 16.22 9.15
N ASP A 185 -14.27 15.39 8.33
CA ASP A 185 -15.29 14.44 8.81
C ASP A 185 -14.66 13.29 9.60
N ALA A 186 -13.44 12.90 9.21
CA ALA A 186 -12.69 11.86 9.85
C ALA A 186 -11.19 12.09 9.69
N PHE A 187 -10.40 11.48 10.57
CA PHE A 187 -8.98 11.34 10.37
C PHE A 187 -8.52 9.94 10.80
N MET A 188 -7.37 9.51 10.29
CA MET A 188 -6.64 8.35 10.77
C MET A 188 -5.18 8.72 10.98
N GLU A 189 -4.59 8.17 12.04
CA GLU A 189 -3.18 8.32 12.37
C GLU A 189 -2.51 6.96 12.34
N GLU A 190 -1.37 6.90 11.68
CA GLU A 190 -0.59 5.67 11.58
C GLU A 190 0.89 5.99 11.62
N LYS A 191 1.61 5.34 12.54
CA LYS A 191 3.06 5.41 12.58
C LYS A 191 3.65 4.58 11.46
N THR A 192 4.57 5.17 10.69
CA THR A 192 5.28 4.49 9.58
C THR A 192 6.40 3.57 10.10
N SER A 193 6.06 2.74 11.09
CA SER A 193 6.88 1.65 11.60
C SER A 193 6.20 0.33 11.24
N ILE A 194 6.99 -0.67 10.89
CA ILE A 194 6.46 -2.03 10.84
C ILE A 194 6.45 -2.55 12.28
N ASP A 195 5.40 -3.32 12.61
CA ASP A 195 5.30 -4.11 13.82
C ASP A 195 6.43 -5.15 13.88
N GLN A 196 7.62 -4.71 14.26
CA GLN A 196 8.55 -5.58 14.96
C GLN A 196 8.19 -5.43 16.41
N GLY A 197 7.59 -6.49 16.98
CA GLY A 197 7.41 -6.62 18.41
C GLY A 197 8.66 -6.07 19.09
N THR A 198 8.46 -5.05 19.91
CA THR A 198 9.54 -4.35 20.62
C THR A 198 10.42 -5.38 21.30
N VAL A 199 11.55 -5.72 20.69
CA VAL A 199 12.67 -6.27 21.43
C VAL A 199 13.17 -5.06 22.22
N PRO A 200 13.09 -5.05 23.56
CA PRO A 200 13.55 -3.91 24.32
C PRO A 200 15.06 -3.80 24.10
N CYS A 201 15.48 -2.83 23.29
CA CYS A 201 16.87 -2.41 23.27
C CYS A 201 17.14 -1.76 24.63
N ARG A 202 18.09 -2.31 25.39
CA ARG A 202 18.62 -1.68 26.61
C ARG A 202 19.03 -0.24 26.27
N ALA A 203 18.59 0.71 27.12
CA ALA A 203 18.68 2.16 26.91
C ALA A 203 20.13 2.70 26.78
N ASP A 204 21.11 1.83 26.99
CA ASP A 204 22.52 2.09 27.18
C ASP A 204 23.39 1.70 25.97
N SER A 205 22.80 1.23 24.86
CA SER A 205 23.54 1.00 23.61
C SER A 205 23.25 2.08 22.55
N PRO A 206 24.27 2.77 22.00
CA PRO A 206 24.12 3.75 20.90
C PRO A 206 23.55 3.16 19.59
N SER A 207 23.33 1.84 19.56
CA SER A 207 22.80 1.06 18.45
C SER A 207 21.36 0.58 18.69
N CYS A 208 20.51 1.38 19.35
CA CYS A 208 19.06 1.24 19.21
C CYS A 208 18.66 1.68 17.78
N PHE A 209 19.03 0.84 16.81
CA PHE A 209 18.64 0.96 15.41
C PHE A 209 17.17 0.50 15.35
N GLN A 210 16.26 1.33 15.87
CA GLN A 210 14.82 1.12 15.76
C GLN A 210 14.52 1.16 14.26
N MET A 211 14.49 -0.03 13.66
CA MET A 211 14.70 -0.19 12.24
C MET A 211 13.52 0.43 11.50
N LYS A 212 13.84 1.47 10.74
CA LYS A 212 13.02 2.19 9.76
C LYS A 212 12.69 1.30 8.55
N ILE A 213 12.21 0.07 8.79
CA ILE A 213 12.09 -0.95 7.75
C ILE A 213 11.02 -0.65 6.71
N ILE A 214 10.07 0.24 6.94
CA ILE A 214 8.96 0.44 6.00
C ILE A 214 9.44 0.92 4.62
N ALA A 215 10.44 1.80 4.55
CA ALA A 215 11.04 2.18 3.27
C ALA A 215 11.82 1.02 2.63
N ALA A 216 12.52 0.22 3.45
CA ALA A 216 13.24 -0.96 3.01
C ALA A 216 12.31 -2.11 2.56
N LEU A 217 11.07 -2.16 3.06
CA LEU A 217 10.06 -3.12 2.65
C LEU A 217 9.34 -2.65 1.39
N TYR A 218 8.86 -1.40 1.37
CA TYR A 218 8.13 -0.84 0.22
C TYR A 218 8.95 -0.89 -1.07
N ARG A 219 10.27 -0.65 -0.99
CA ARG A 219 11.15 -0.74 -2.18
C ARG A 219 11.14 -2.11 -2.84
N LEU A 220 10.88 -3.19 -2.08
CA LEU A 220 10.78 -4.55 -2.62
C LEU A 220 9.52 -4.76 -3.45
N ALA A 221 8.52 -3.89 -3.30
CA ALA A 221 7.31 -3.91 -4.12
C ALA A 221 7.49 -3.19 -5.48
N GLY A 222 8.61 -2.49 -5.71
CA GLY A 222 8.95 -1.99 -7.05
C GLY A 222 9.90 -0.78 -7.11
N ASP A 223 9.82 0.16 -6.16
CA ASP A 223 10.68 1.37 -6.21
C ASP A 223 12.06 1.12 -5.60
N THR A 224 13.05 0.79 -6.43
CA THR A 224 14.39 0.46 -5.93
C THR A 224 15.33 1.66 -5.79
N ASN A 225 14.83 2.90 -5.95
CA ASN A 225 15.64 4.12 -5.94
C ASN A 225 16.48 4.25 -4.65
N PRO A 226 17.81 4.42 -4.75
CA PRO A 226 18.71 4.51 -3.59
C PRO A 226 18.39 5.69 -2.66
N LEU A 227 17.68 6.72 -3.12
CA LEU A 227 17.20 7.86 -2.31
C LEU A 227 16.49 7.43 -1.00
N HIS A 228 15.87 6.26 -1.02
CA HIS A 228 15.04 5.77 0.07
C HIS A 228 15.76 4.80 1.02
N ILE A 229 17.03 4.50 0.78
CA ILE A 229 17.78 3.55 1.63
C ILE A 229 19.25 3.91 1.84
N ASP A 230 19.92 4.53 0.86
CA ASP A 230 21.34 4.87 0.92
C ASP A 230 21.53 6.32 1.43
N PRO A 231 22.09 6.52 2.65
CA PRO A 231 22.34 7.85 3.19
C PRO A 231 23.29 8.71 2.33
N SER A 232 24.29 8.10 1.69
CA SER A 232 25.23 8.82 0.83
C SER A 232 24.56 9.31 -0.44
N PHE A 233 23.63 8.55 -1.00
CA PHE A 233 22.82 8.99 -2.13
C PHE A 233 21.83 10.09 -1.73
N ALA A 234 21.14 9.94 -0.59
CA ALA A 234 20.22 10.95 -0.07
C ALA A 234 20.93 12.29 0.18
N ALA A 235 22.14 12.27 0.73
CA ALA A 235 22.95 13.47 0.97
C ALA A 235 23.29 14.23 -0.32
N LYS A 236 23.54 13.54 -1.45
CA LYS A 236 23.75 14.17 -2.75
C LYS A 236 22.54 14.96 -3.25
N GLY A 237 21.34 14.55 -2.85
CA GLY A 237 20.08 15.26 -3.10
C GLY A 237 19.75 16.35 -2.08
N GLY A 238 20.67 16.65 -1.14
CA GLY A 238 20.46 17.65 -0.09
C GLY A 238 19.62 17.17 1.09
N LEU A 239 19.33 15.87 1.19
CA LEU A 239 18.57 15.28 2.30
C LEU A 239 19.52 14.84 3.43
N LYS A 240 19.14 15.11 4.68
CA LYS A 240 19.92 14.68 5.85
C LYS A 240 19.91 13.17 6.07
N THR A 241 18.80 12.52 5.73
CA THR A 241 18.60 11.07 5.83
C THR A 241 17.73 10.59 4.68
N PRO A 242 17.76 9.28 4.34
CA PRO A 242 16.80 8.71 3.40
C PRO A 242 15.36 9.02 3.80
N ILE A 243 14.53 9.29 2.79
CA ILE A 243 13.11 9.64 2.96
C ILE A 243 12.23 8.46 2.55
N LEU A 244 11.00 8.42 3.07
CA LEU A 244 9.99 7.47 2.63
C LEU A 244 9.54 7.80 1.20
N HIS A 245 9.21 6.77 0.43
CA HIS A 245 8.64 6.94 -0.91
C HIS A 245 7.32 7.72 -0.84
N GLY A 246 7.14 8.71 -1.71
CA GLY A 246 5.85 9.40 -1.83
C GLY A 246 4.70 8.44 -2.13
N LEU A 247 4.94 7.44 -2.99
CA LEU A 247 3.97 6.40 -3.31
C LEU A 247 3.66 5.45 -2.13
N CYS A 248 4.56 5.33 -1.14
CA CYS A 248 4.26 4.62 0.11
C CYS A 248 3.29 5.45 0.97
N THR A 249 3.57 6.74 1.18
CA THR A 249 2.64 7.66 1.87
C THR A 249 1.28 7.72 1.19
N PHE A 250 1.26 7.70 -0.14
CA PHE A 250 0.06 7.56 -0.97
C PHE A 250 -0.71 6.27 -0.65
N GLY A 251 -0.04 5.12 -0.58
CA GLY A 251 -0.66 3.84 -0.24
C GLY A 251 -1.31 3.84 1.14
N HIS A 252 -0.62 4.39 2.14
CA HIS A 252 -1.21 4.60 3.48
C HIS A 252 -2.46 5.47 3.42
N ALA A 253 -2.41 6.62 2.73
CA ALA A 253 -3.53 7.55 2.63
C ALA A 253 -4.75 6.94 1.91
N VAL A 254 -4.52 6.21 0.80
CA VAL A 254 -5.58 5.46 0.11
C VAL A 254 -6.20 4.44 1.05
N ARG A 255 -5.39 3.66 1.78
CA ARG A 255 -5.94 2.68 2.73
C ARG A 255 -6.74 3.34 3.84
N HIS A 256 -6.29 4.46 4.40
CA HIS A 256 -7.07 5.21 5.39
C HIS A 256 -8.45 5.60 4.88
N VAL A 257 -8.53 6.10 3.64
CA VAL A 257 -9.82 6.43 3.00
C VAL A 257 -10.67 5.18 2.82
N MET A 258 -10.10 4.08 2.32
CA MET A 258 -10.84 2.83 2.12
C MET A 258 -11.33 2.22 3.43
N THR A 259 -10.51 2.23 4.48
CA THR A 259 -10.90 1.77 5.82
C THR A 259 -12.05 2.61 6.35
N LYS A 260 -12.03 3.93 6.15
CA LYS A 260 -12.99 4.83 6.79
C LYS A 260 -14.31 4.99 6.02
N PHE A 261 -14.26 4.99 4.68
CA PHE A 261 -15.42 5.31 3.84
C PHE A 261 -15.87 4.18 2.91
N ALA A 262 -15.12 3.07 2.87
CA ALA A 262 -15.46 1.88 2.09
C ALA A 262 -15.50 0.60 2.94
N ASN A 263 -15.30 0.67 4.26
CA ASN A 263 -15.21 -0.52 5.13
C ASN A 263 -14.23 -1.58 4.58
N ASN A 264 -13.13 -1.10 4.00
CA ASN A 264 -12.15 -1.93 3.29
C ASN A 264 -12.73 -2.81 2.16
N ASP A 265 -13.88 -2.45 1.59
CA ASP A 265 -14.37 -3.01 0.33
C ASP A 265 -13.61 -2.37 -0.84
N MET A 266 -12.62 -3.09 -1.35
CA MET A 266 -11.76 -2.62 -2.43
C MET A 266 -12.48 -2.54 -3.79
N SER A 267 -13.66 -3.17 -3.92
CA SER A 267 -14.48 -3.03 -5.13
C SER A 267 -15.10 -1.64 -5.29
N LEU A 268 -15.17 -0.86 -4.20
CA LEU A 268 -15.70 0.50 -4.23
C LEU A 268 -14.69 1.53 -4.71
N PHE A 269 -13.40 1.22 -4.75
CA PHE A 269 -12.39 2.15 -5.24
C PHE A 269 -12.55 2.40 -6.73
N LYS A 270 -12.57 3.67 -7.14
CA LYS A 270 -12.57 4.07 -8.55
C LYS A 270 -11.29 4.78 -8.94
N ALA A 271 -10.95 5.86 -8.27
CA ALA A 271 -9.78 6.65 -8.63
C ALA A 271 -9.19 7.41 -7.44
N VAL A 272 -7.94 7.85 -7.57
CA VAL A 272 -7.27 8.71 -6.60
C VAL A 272 -6.36 9.71 -7.32
N LYS A 273 -6.34 10.95 -6.86
CA LYS A 273 -5.40 12.00 -7.26
C LYS A 273 -4.65 12.50 -6.03
N VAL A 274 -3.35 12.75 -6.16
CA VAL A 274 -2.53 13.40 -5.12
C VAL A 274 -1.53 14.39 -5.70
N ARG A 275 -1.15 15.37 -4.88
CA ARG A 275 0.09 16.14 -5.04
C ARG A 275 1.00 15.94 -3.82
N PHE A 276 2.22 15.50 -4.06
CA PHE A 276 3.26 15.40 -3.05
C PHE A 276 3.82 16.80 -2.75
N ALA A 277 3.95 17.13 -1.46
CA ALA A 277 4.33 18.47 -1.02
C ALA A 277 5.67 18.49 -0.29
N LYS A 278 5.86 17.62 0.69
CA LYS A 278 7.07 17.53 1.52
C LYS A 278 7.47 16.08 1.77
N PRO A 279 8.76 15.80 2.01
CA PRO A 279 9.23 14.46 2.31
C PRO A 279 8.72 13.97 3.67
N VAL A 280 8.56 12.65 3.79
CA VAL A 280 8.29 11.96 5.05
C VAL A 280 9.55 11.20 5.45
N LEU A 281 9.91 11.23 6.73
CA LEU A 281 10.97 10.38 7.27
C LEU A 281 10.36 9.06 7.76
N PRO A 282 10.96 7.90 7.41
CA PRO A 282 10.50 6.62 7.96
C PRO A 282 10.49 6.62 9.49
N GLY A 283 9.40 6.13 10.08
CA GLY A 283 9.14 6.13 11.52
C GLY A 283 8.28 7.30 12.03
N GLN A 284 8.04 8.33 11.20
CA GLN A 284 7.11 9.42 11.51
C GLN A 284 5.64 8.95 11.42
N THR A 285 4.75 9.71 12.04
CA THR A 285 3.32 9.42 12.10
C THR A 285 2.58 10.19 11.03
N LEU A 286 1.88 9.48 10.15
CA LEU A 286 1.02 10.07 9.14
C LEU A 286 -0.36 10.30 9.72
N ARG A 287 -0.86 11.54 9.62
CA ARG A 287 -2.26 11.89 9.90
C ARG A 287 -2.95 12.19 8.58
N THR A 288 -3.90 11.36 8.19
CA THR A 288 -4.75 11.58 7.00
C THR A 288 -6.08 12.16 7.43
N GLU A 289 -6.33 13.42 7.07
CA GLU A 289 -7.58 14.15 7.34
C GLU A 289 -8.47 14.06 6.10
N MET A 290 -9.75 13.80 6.27
CA MET A 290 -10.65 13.39 5.19
C MET A 290 -11.99 14.15 5.24
N TRP A 291 -12.47 14.57 4.07
CA TRP A 291 -13.75 15.25 3.86
C TRP A 291 -14.56 14.53 2.80
N LYS A 292 -15.72 14.04 3.18
CA LYS A 292 -16.65 13.33 2.29
C LYS A 292 -17.60 14.33 1.63
N GLU A 293 -17.66 14.28 0.30
CA GLU A 293 -18.59 15.05 -0.51
C GLU A 293 -19.19 14.14 -1.59
N ALA A 294 -20.46 13.73 -1.38
CA ALA A 294 -21.09 12.68 -2.16
C ALA A 294 -20.19 11.43 -2.24
N ASN A 295 -19.77 11.05 -3.45
CA ASN A 295 -18.92 9.88 -3.74
C ASN A 295 -17.41 10.17 -3.78
N ARG A 296 -17.02 11.42 -3.54
CA ARG A 296 -15.61 11.82 -3.46
C ARG A 296 -15.22 12.04 -2.01
N VAL A 297 -14.07 11.49 -1.63
CA VAL A 297 -13.43 11.76 -0.34
C VAL A 297 -12.18 12.57 -0.62
N PHE A 298 -12.23 13.87 -0.34
CA PHE A 298 -11.03 14.70 -0.34
C PHE A 298 -10.18 14.36 0.87
N PHE A 299 -8.86 14.46 0.73
CA PHE A 299 -7.97 14.26 1.86
C PHE A 299 -6.72 15.11 1.77
N ILE A 300 -6.08 15.27 2.92
CA ILE A 300 -4.70 15.71 3.03
C ILE A 300 -3.98 14.76 3.99
N THR A 301 -2.66 14.68 3.85
CA THR A 301 -1.83 13.92 4.78
C THR A 301 -0.76 14.84 5.35
N LYS A 302 -0.62 14.80 6.67
CA LYS A 302 0.40 15.53 7.43
C LYS A 302 1.31 14.56 8.17
N VAL A 303 2.52 15.01 8.47
CA VAL A 303 3.37 14.42 9.51
C VAL A 303 2.94 14.99 10.85
N LEU A 304 2.50 14.14 11.77
CA LEU A 304 1.94 14.58 13.05
C LEU A 304 2.98 15.30 13.91
N GLU A 305 4.22 14.82 13.90
CA GLU A 305 5.32 15.36 14.72
C GLU A 305 5.72 16.79 14.32
N THR A 306 5.56 17.16 13.05
CA THR A 306 5.98 18.46 12.51
C THR A 306 4.83 19.32 12.02
N ASN A 307 3.61 18.77 11.96
CA ASN A 307 2.43 19.34 11.32
C ASN A 307 2.66 19.74 9.84
N GLU A 308 3.67 19.15 9.18
CA GLU A 308 3.97 19.44 7.79
C GLU A 308 3.01 18.70 6.84
N LEU A 309 2.47 19.44 5.88
CA LEU A 309 1.66 18.89 4.80
C LEU A 309 2.53 18.11 3.81
N VAL A 310 2.28 16.80 3.67
CA VAL A 310 3.06 15.91 2.79
C VAL A 310 2.27 15.44 1.56
N ILE A 311 0.93 15.33 1.67
CA ILE A 311 0.02 15.15 0.54
C ILE A 311 -1.04 16.25 0.57
N SER A 312 -1.27 16.88 -0.58
CA SER A 312 -2.20 17.99 -0.78
C SER A 312 -3.01 17.81 -2.05
N GLY A 313 -4.07 18.61 -2.20
CA GLY A 313 -4.88 18.66 -3.43
C GLY A 313 -5.48 17.31 -3.83
N ALA A 314 -5.74 16.45 -2.83
CA ALA A 314 -5.94 15.04 -3.04
C ALA A 314 -7.39 14.62 -2.82
N TYR A 315 -7.79 13.58 -3.55
CA TYR A 315 -9.10 12.97 -3.41
C TYR A 315 -9.07 11.50 -3.83
N VAL A 316 -10.02 10.72 -3.30
CA VAL A 316 -10.40 9.40 -3.79
C VAL A 316 -11.85 9.47 -4.26
N ASP A 317 -12.13 8.98 -5.46
CA ASP A 317 -13.48 8.70 -5.94
C ASP A 317 -13.83 7.24 -5.63
N LEU A 318 -15.02 7.03 -5.05
CA LEU A 318 -15.60 5.72 -4.85
C LEU A 318 -16.83 5.52 -5.76
N PHE A 319 -17.11 4.29 -6.18
CA PHE A 319 -18.36 3.96 -6.87
C PHE A 319 -19.59 4.22 -5.99
N LYS A 320 -19.44 3.98 -4.68
CA LYS A 320 -20.41 4.33 -3.65
C LYS A 320 -19.67 4.65 -2.37
N THR A 321 -20.08 5.71 -1.68
CA THR A 321 -19.57 6.00 -0.34
C THR A 321 -20.58 5.63 0.74
N THR A 322 -20.08 5.12 1.86
CA THR A 322 -20.90 4.95 3.07
C THR A 322 -20.13 5.48 4.26
N LEU A 323 -20.76 6.32 5.09
CA LEU A 323 -20.20 6.64 6.40
C LEU A 323 -20.44 5.43 7.28
N PHE A 324 -19.42 4.63 7.48
CA PHE A 324 -19.47 3.60 8.50
C PHE A 324 -19.20 4.30 9.82
N PRO A 325 -20.11 4.20 10.81
CA PRO A 325 -19.76 4.57 12.17
C PRO A 325 -18.44 3.86 12.47
N SER A 326 -17.50 4.53 13.16
CA SER A 326 -16.45 3.76 13.83
C SER A 326 -17.19 2.71 14.62
N LYS A 327 -17.08 1.42 14.22
CA LYS A 327 -17.56 0.36 15.09
C LYS A 327 -16.93 0.70 16.43
N PRO A 328 -17.69 0.86 17.53
CA PRO A 328 -17.04 0.70 18.83
C PRO A 328 -16.27 -0.59 18.67
N THR A 329 -14.98 -0.57 19.01
CA THR A 329 -14.19 -1.80 19.11
C THR A 329 -15.06 -2.72 19.95
N SER A 330 -15.81 -3.59 19.28
CA SER A 330 -16.55 -4.62 19.95
C SER A 330 -15.40 -5.44 20.45
N ASN A 331 -15.10 -5.22 21.71
CA ASN A 331 -14.56 -6.24 22.57
C ASN A 331 -15.43 -7.48 22.31
N LEU A 332 -15.17 -8.22 21.24
CA LEU A 332 -15.16 -9.66 21.30
C LEU A 332 -14.02 -9.99 22.26
N LYS A 333 -14.24 -9.64 23.53
CA LYS A 333 -13.73 -10.46 24.58
C LYS A 333 -14.47 -11.77 24.34
N SER A 334 -13.72 -12.78 23.93
CA SER A 334 -14.13 -14.17 24.09
C SER A 334 -14.57 -14.48 25.53
N SER A 335 -14.47 -13.53 26.48
CA SER A 335 -14.87 -13.62 27.87
C SER A 335 -16.33 -13.98 28.12
N ILE A 336 -17.32 -13.83 27.23
CA ILE A 336 -18.67 -14.34 27.57
C ILE A 336 -18.72 -15.86 27.42
N ILE A 337 -18.20 -16.39 26.31
CA ILE A 337 -18.08 -17.84 26.10
C ILE A 337 -17.07 -18.42 27.12
N PHE A 338 -15.92 -17.77 27.31
CA PHE A 338 -14.93 -18.18 28.32
C PHE A 338 -15.42 -18.00 29.76
N LYS A 339 -16.19 -16.95 30.11
CA LYS A 339 -16.77 -16.86 31.46
C LYS A 339 -17.93 -17.82 31.65
N GLN A 340 -18.72 -18.13 30.62
CA GLN A 340 -19.75 -19.17 30.70
C GLN A 340 -19.16 -20.58 30.80
N MET A 341 -17.99 -20.83 30.20
CA MET A 341 -17.23 -22.07 30.39
C MET A 341 -16.57 -22.09 31.78
N VAL A 342 -15.86 -21.04 32.19
CA VAL A 342 -15.16 -20.95 33.49
C VAL A 342 -16.16 -20.96 34.66
N SER A 343 -17.33 -20.29 34.55
CA SER A 343 -18.33 -20.31 35.63
C SER A 343 -19.11 -21.62 35.74
N LYS A 344 -18.95 -22.54 34.77
CA LYS A 344 -19.51 -23.90 34.82
C LYS A 344 -18.50 -24.96 35.24
N TYR A 345 -17.22 -24.60 35.41
CA TYR A 345 -16.12 -25.54 35.68
C TYR A 345 -15.61 -25.57 37.13
N LEU A 346 -16.31 -24.91 38.06
CA LEU A 346 -15.97 -24.98 39.48
C LEU A 346 -16.69 -26.09 40.26
N ASP A 347 -17.45 -26.97 39.61
CA ASP A 347 -18.00 -28.16 40.26
C ASP A 347 -17.77 -29.44 39.43
N ALA A 348 -16.85 -30.25 39.96
CA ALA A 348 -16.73 -31.72 39.95
C ALA A 348 -17.10 -32.54 38.69
N ASN A 349 -16.10 -33.28 38.18
CA ASN A 349 -16.18 -34.66 37.64
C ASN A 349 -17.50 -35.11 36.98
N GLN A 350 -17.88 -34.53 35.84
CA GLN A 350 -18.85 -35.16 34.94
C GLN A 350 -18.40 -35.09 33.47
N VAL A 351 -18.56 -36.21 32.77
CA VAL A 351 -18.54 -36.28 31.31
C VAL A 351 -19.81 -35.61 30.81
N TYR A 352 -19.68 -34.62 29.92
CA TYR A 352 -20.81 -33.90 29.35
C TYR A 352 -21.24 -34.56 28.04
N GLU A 353 -22.42 -35.15 28.01
CA GLU A 353 -23.13 -35.49 26.78
C GLU A 353 -24.12 -34.36 26.46
N SER A 354 -23.82 -33.56 25.44
CA SER A 354 -24.82 -32.69 24.81
C SER A 354 -25.19 -33.25 23.45
N ILE A 355 -26.49 -33.31 23.17
CA ILE A 355 -27.00 -33.49 21.80
C ILE A 355 -26.80 -32.14 21.08
N PRO A 356 -25.95 -32.06 20.04
CA PRO A 356 -25.75 -30.81 19.30
C PRO A 356 -27.03 -30.43 18.58
N ASP A 357 -27.41 -29.16 18.69
CA ASP A 357 -28.48 -28.59 17.89
C ASP A 357 -28.03 -28.54 16.42
N SER A 358 -28.43 -29.57 15.67
CA SER A 358 -28.36 -29.70 14.22
C SER A 358 -27.10 -29.16 13.51
N ARG A 359 -26.00 -29.92 13.59
CA ARG A 359 -24.99 -30.09 12.51
C ARG A 359 -24.01 -31.19 12.92
N LYS A 360 -23.68 -32.10 11.99
CA LYS A 360 -22.76 -33.23 12.18
C LYS A 360 -21.46 -32.77 12.87
N VAL A 361 -21.04 -33.49 13.90
CA VAL A 361 -19.71 -33.34 14.49
C VAL A 361 -18.75 -34.16 13.62
N ASP A 362 -17.86 -33.48 12.88
CA ASP A 362 -16.91 -34.17 11.99
C ASP A 362 -15.69 -34.73 12.77
N TYR A 363 -15.40 -34.18 13.95
CA TYR A 363 -14.24 -34.53 14.76
C TYR A 363 -14.48 -34.33 16.26
N THR A 364 -13.97 -35.27 17.06
CA THR A 364 -13.90 -35.18 18.53
C THR A 364 -12.44 -34.95 18.95
N LEU A 365 -12.19 -33.92 19.76
CA LEU A 365 -10.87 -33.64 20.33
C LEU A 365 -10.78 -34.19 21.75
N THR A 366 -9.70 -34.92 22.06
CA THR A 366 -9.43 -35.45 23.40
C THR A 366 -8.06 -35.00 23.86
N LEU A 367 -7.97 -34.44 25.07
CA LEU A 367 -6.71 -34.04 25.69
C LEU A 367 -6.74 -34.29 27.22
N PRO A 368 -5.60 -34.63 27.85
CA PRO A 368 -5.48 -34.72 29.30
C PRO A 368 -5.64 -33.34 29.97
N ASP A 369 -6.19 -33.33 31.19
CA ASP A 369 -6.42 -32.11 31.97
C ASP A 369 -5.16 -31.25 32.14
N GLU A 370 -4.01 -31.89 32.37
CA GLU A 370 -2.72 -31.19 32.49
C GLU A 370 -2.34 -30.44 31.21
N THR A 371 -2.64 -31.04 30.04
CA THR A 371 -2.38 -30.41 28.74
C THR A 371 -3.35 -29.28 28.47
N PHE A 372 -4.61 -29.41 28.91
CA PHE A 372 -5.59 -28.33 28.82
C PHE A 372 -5.19 -27.13 29.69
N GLU A 373 -4.76 -27.36 30.92
CA GLU A 373 -4.22 -26.34 31.82
C GLU A 373 -2.98 -25.64 31.24
N ASP A 374 -2.07 -26.41 30.62
CA ASP A 374 -0.90 -25.85 29.98
C ASP A 374 -1.24 -24.99 28.75
N LEU A 375 -2.25 -25.37 27.96
CA LEU A 375 -2.77 -24.54 26.87
C LEU A 375 -3.40 -23.25 27.38
N LEU A 376 -4.21 -23.31 28.45
CA LEU A 376 -4.83 -22.13 29.05
C LEU A 376 -3.81 -21.15 29.63
N ARG A 377 -2.73 -21.66 30.21
CA ARG A 377 -1.66 -20.86 30.82
C ARG A 377 -0.58 -20.45 29.83
N GLY A 378 -0.72 -20.80 28.54
CA GLY A 378 0.26 -20.49 27.49
C GLY A 378 1.61 -21.20 27.65
N ARG A 379 1.65 -22.29 28.42
CA ARG A 379 2.84 -23.14 28.64
C ARG A 379 3.02 -24.21 27.56
N SER A 380 1.97 -24.44 26.76
CA SER A 380 2.00 -25.28 25.56
C SER A 380 1.16 -24.62 24.45
N ASP A 381 1.37 -25.02 23.20
CA ASP A 381 0.52 -24.65 22.07
C ASP A 381 -0.15 -25.88 21.45
N VAL A 382 -1.24 -25.63 20.72
CA VAL A 382 -2.11 -26.68 20.16
C VAL A 382 -1.35 -27.60 19.20
N LYS A 383 -0.39 -27.05 18.45
CA LYS A 383 0.40 -27.80 17.47
C LYS A 383 1.39 -28.74 18.16
N MET A 384 2.03 -28.27 19.23
CA MET A 384 2.94 -29.09 20.04
C MET A 384 2.20 -30.17 20.83
N ALA A 385 0.99 -29.87 21.33
CA ALA A 385 0.14 -30.87 21.96
C ALA A 385 -0.29 -31.97 20.98
N LEU A 386 -0.67 -31.60 19.75
CA LEU A 386 -1.04 -32.54 18.69
C LEU A 386 0.14 -33.43 18.25
N LEU A 387 1.29 -32.81 17.98
CA LEU A 387 2.49 -33.53 17.54
C LEU A 387 3.08 -34.45 18.62
N SER A 388 2.89 -34.12 19.90
CA SER A 388 3.31 -34.97 21.02
C SER A 388 2.30 -36.06 21.40
N GLY A 389 1.17 -36.15 20.69
CA GLY A 389 0.10 -37.11 20.98
C GLY A 389 -0.70 -36.81 22.26
N ARG A 390 -0.46 -35.64 22.87
CA ARG A 390 -1.17 -35.13 24.05
C ARG A 390 -2.49 -34.46 23.72
N LEU A 391 -2.70 -34.09 22.46
CA LEU A 391 -4.00 -33.76 21.89
C LEU A 391 -4.28 -34.80 20.79
N LYS A 392 -5.40 -35.50 20.89
CA LYS A 392 -5.84 -36.49 19.90
C LYS A 392 -7.08 -35.99 19.18
N ILE A 393 -7.13 -36.24 17.88
CA ILE A 393 -8.30 -35.97 17.04
C ILE A 393 -8.87 -37.33 16.65
N ASN A 394 -10.08 -37.62 17.09
CA ASN A 394 -10.81 -38.83 16.72
C ASN A 394 -11.90 -38.44 15.71
N GLN A 395 -12.00 -39.19 14.61
CA GLN A 395 -13.16 -39.15 13.74
C GLN A 395 -14.20 -40.13 14.28
N ASP A 396 -15.37 -39.64 14.68
CA ASP A 396 -16.49 -40.53 14.99
C ASP A 396 -17.20 -40.93 13.70
N ALA A 397 -16.99 -42.18 13.27
CA ALA A 397 -17.69 -42.78 12.15
C ALA A 397 -19.13 -43.15 12.55
N CYS A 398 -20.12 -42.64 11.80
CA CYS A 398 -21.40 -43.33 11.64
C CYS A 398 -21.26 -44.27 10.43
N PRO A 399 -21.44 -45.60 10.56
CA PRO A 399 -21.10 -46.56 9.52
C PRO A 399 -22.23 -46.63 8.49
N THR A 400 -22.01 -46.13 7.28
CA THR A 400 -22.61 -46.73 6.07
C THR A 400 -21.83 -46.29 4.83
N GLN A 401 -21.53 -47.27 3.98
CA GLN A 401 -20.81 -47.20 2.71
C GLN A 401 -19.28 -47.19 2.81
N MET A 402 -18.75 -48.38 3.12
CA MET A 402 -17.55 -48.86 2.42
C MET A 402 -17.79 -48.78 0.90
N THR A 403 -16.92 -48.08 0.18
CA THR A 403 -16.34 -48.55 -1.09
C THR A 403 -15.20 -47.61 -1.50
N HIS A 404 -14.05 -48.22 -1.78
CA HIS A 404 -12.85 -47.67 -2.41
C HIS A 404 -11.91 -46.80 -1.56
N LEU A 405 -11.17 -47.51 -0.70
CA LEU A 405 -9.71 -47.33 -0.65
C LEU A 405 -9.14 -47.60 -2.05
N ASP A 406 -8.33 -46.68 -2.56
CA ASP A 406 -7.09 -46.98 -3.28
C ASP A 406 -6.21 -45.71 -3.35
N THR A 407 -5.06 -45.81 -2.68
CA THR A 407 -3.69 -45.31 -3.00
C THR A 407 -3.53 -44.00 -3.81
N VAL A 408 -2.64 -43.07 -3.46
CA VAL A 408 -1.17 -43.19 -3.61
C VAL A 408 -0.48 -41.95 -2.99
N SER A 409 0.60 -42.23 -2.23
CA SER A 409 1.82 -41.46 -1.83
C SER A 409 1.80 -39.94 -1.66
#